data_AF-A0A0F9ZJH8-F1
#
_entry.id   AF-A0A0F9ZJH8-F1
#
_cell.length_a   1.000
_cell.length_b   1.000
_cell.length_c   1.000
_cell.angle_alpha   90.00
_cell.angle_beta   90.00
_cell.angle_gamma   90.00
#
_symmetry.space_group_name_H-M   'P 1'
#
loop_
_entity.id
_entity.type
_entity.pdbx_description
1 polymer ?
#
loop_
_entity_poly.entity_id
_entity_poly.type
_entity_poly.pdbx_seq_one_letter_code
_entity_poly.pdbx_strand_id
1 'polypeptide(L)'
;MMHWLATLTGYIAPLFLILSPILSYGDQAVSMHRKKTSAGFSLDIPLIMLVASLFRYWQFIVYLFMGLLAGEVVVSGMTPGYYPTYSELVGIIGLSVEAILPIPQIIANAQSKSCKGFRVSVLASWIGGDAMKIYWFFTATSEIPLAFKMCGIFQACCDCFLGIQYFFYGDGRGATVKGHPLQEIPSQEMSWK
;
A
#
# COMPACT_ATOMS: atom_id res chain seq x y z
N MET A 1 -3.46 -33.01 37.33
CA MET A 1 -3.62 -31.67 37.95
C MET A 1 -3.00 -30.50 37.15
N MET A 2 -2.36 -30.74 35.99
CA MET A 2 -1.66 -29.69 35.21
C MET A 2 -2.41 -29.24 33.93
N HIS A 3 -3.49 -29.93 33.54
CA HIS A 3 -4.12 -29.73 32.24
C HIS A 3 -5.00 -28.46 32.20
N TRP A 4 -5.73 -28.17 33.28
CA TRP A 4 -6.57 -26.97 33.38
C TRP A 4 -5.74 -25.67 33.43
N LEU A 5 -4.54 -25.70 34.03
CA LEU A 5 -3.60 -24.57 34.02
C LEU A 5 -3.09 -24.30 32.61
N ALA A 6 -2.71 -25.35 31.87
CA ALA A 6 -2.28 -25.24 30.48
C ALA A 6 -3.38 -24.64 29.58
N THR A 7 -4.62 -25.10 29.75
CA THR A 7 -5.80 -24.57 29.03
C THR A 7 -6.04 -23.10 29.38
N LEU A 8 -5.95 -22.73 30.66
CA LEU A 8 -6.11 -21.35 31.11
C LEU A 8 -5.01 -20.43 30.55
N THR A 9 -3.74 -20.84 30.63
CA THR A 9 -2.63 -20.09 30.01
C THR A 9 -2.76 -19.98 28.49
N GLY A 10 -3.34 -20.99 27.83
CA GLY A 10 -3.60 -20.99 26.39
C GLY A 10 -4.60 -19.90 25.96
N TYR A 11 -5.51 -19.47 26.84
CA TYR A 11 -6.43 -18.36 26.57
C TYR A 11 -5.91 -17.01 27.07
N ILE A 12 -5.23 -16.98 28.22
CA ILE A 12 -4.73 -15.72 28.83
C ILE A 12 -3.51 -15.19 28.06
N ALA A 13 -2.59 -16.03 27.62
CA ALA A 13 -1.36 -15.58 26.95
C ALA A 13 -1.62 -14.85 25.62
N PRO A 14 -2.51 -15.34 24.72
CA PRO A 14 -2.88 -14.59 23.52
C PRO A 14 -3.54 -13.24 23.83
N LEU A 15 -4.44 -13.20 24.82
CA LEU A 15 -5.07 -11.96 25.28
C LEU A 15 -4.01 -10.95 25.76
N PHE A 16 -3.05 -11.41 26.56
CA PHE A 16 -1.96 -10.56 27.04
C PHE A 16 -1.06 -10.05 25.91
N LEU A 17 -0.73 -10.90 24.93
CA LEU A 17 0.08 -10.52 23.77
C LEU A 17 -0.62 -9.48 22.88
N ILE A 18 -1.96 -9.54 22.78
CA ILE A 18 -2.75 -8.57 22.01
C ILE A 18 -2.92 -7.25 22.79
N LEU A 19 -3.18 -7.32 24.10
CA LEU A 19 -3.47 -6.14 24.93
C LEU A 19 -2.20 -5.37 25.35
N SER A 20 -1.06 -6.03 25.50
CA SER A 20 0.19 -5.42 25.96
C SER A 20 0.63 -4.21 25.12
N PRO A 21 0.70 -4.29 23.78
CA PRO A 21 1.06 -3.14 22.95
C PRO A 21 0.01 -2.04 23.03
N ILE A 22 -1.27 -2.38 23.08
CA ILE A 22 -2.38 -1.42 23.09
C ILE A 22 -2.36 -0.58 24.36
N LEU A 23 -2.18 -1.21 25.52
CA LEU A 23 -2.09 -0.51 26.81
C LEU A 23 -0.83 0.34 26.89
N SER A 24 0.33 -0.20 26.49
CA SER A 24 1.61 0.52 26.57
C SER A 24 1.67 1.73 25.64
N TYR A 25 1.26 1.58 24.37
CA TYR A 25 1.22 2.71 23.43
C TYR A 25 0.06 3.66 23.75
N GLY A 26 -1.05 3.16 24.28
CA GLY A 26 -2.19 3.95 24.73
C GLY A 26 -1.81 4.94 25.83
N ASP A 27 -1.15 4.46 26.88
CA ASP A 27 -0.69 5.32 27.99
C ASP A 27 0.32 6.37 27.52
N GLN A 28 1.26 5.98 26.64
CA GLN A 28 2.20 6.92 26.05
C GLN A 28 1.50 7.98 25.18
N ALA A 29 0.55 7.57 24.33
CA ALA A 29 -0.22 8.48 23.49
C ALA A 29 -1.05 9.48 24.31
N VAL A 30 -1.71 9.02 25.39
CA VAL A 30 -2.44 9.89 26.31
C VAL A 30 -1.50 10.86 27.03
N SER A 31 -0.33 10.40 27.46
CA SER A 31 0.65 11.26 28.13
C SER A 31 1.16 12.37 27.21
N MET A 32 1.45 12.05 25.93
CA MET A 32 1.85 13.03 24.92
C MET A 32 0.72 14.01 24.61
N HIS A 33 -0.52 13.52 24.53
CA HIS A 33 -1.69 14.36 24.28
C HIS A 33 -1.91 15.38 25.40
N ARG A 34 -1.78 14.96 26.66
CA ARG A 34 -1.95 15.84 27.84
C ARG A 34 -0.81 16.83 28.00
N LYS A 35 0.44 16.40 27.81
CA LYS A 35 1.62 17.24 28.01
C LYS A 35 2.00 18.10 26.80
N LYS A 36 1.35 17.88 25.64
CA LYS A 36 1.62 18.58 24.37
C LYS A 36 3.11 18.54 23.98
N THR A 37 3.82 17.49 24.39
CA THR A 37 5.24 17.30 24.12
C THR A 37 5.53 15.81 23.90
N SER A 38 6.47 15.52 23.00
CA SER A 38 7.01 14.18 22.76
C SER A 38 8.32 13.93 23.52
N ALA A 39 8.77 14.87 24.36
CA ALA A 39 9.95 14.72 25.19
C ALA A 39 9.82 13.48 26.10
N GLY A 40 10.67 12.47 25.89
CA GLY A 40 10.65 11.18 26.59
C GLY A 40 10.13 9.98 25.79
N PHE A 41 9.59 10.18 24.58
CA PHE A 41 9.25 9.07 23.67
C PHE A 41 10.48 8.62 22.89
N SER A 42 10.87 7.34 23.04
CA SER A 42 11.92 6.76 22.18
C SER A 42 11.32 6.39 20.82
N LEU A 43 11.90 6.96 19.76
CA LEU A 43 11.55 6.64 18.38
C LEU A 43 12.11 5.27 17.94
N ASP A 44 12.92 4.62 18.77
CA ASP A 44 13.59 3.38 18.41
C ASP A 44 12.60 2.23 18.23
N ILE A 45 11.58 2.12 19.11
CA ILE A 45 10.60 1.03 19.06
C ILE A 45 9.70 1.11 17.81
N PRO A 46 9.09 2.27 17.47
CA PRO A 46 8.37 2.41 16.21
C PRO A 46 9.27 2.19 14.99
N LEU A 47 10.53 2.66 15.05
CA LEU A 47 11.48 2.49 13.97
C LEU A 47 11.81 1.01 13.72
N ILE A 48 12.09 0.21 14.76
CA ILE A 48 12.30 -1.23 14.59
C ILE A 48 11.04 -1.93 14.06
N MET A 49 9.83 -1.50 14.46
CA MET A 49 8.59 -2.09 13.94
C MET A 49 8.36 -1.76 12.47
N LEU A 50 8.65 -0.52 12.06
CA LEU A 50 8.61 -0.09 10.67
C LEU A 50 9.64 -0.82 9.81
N VAL A 51 10.88 -0.93 10.31
CA VAL A 51 11.95 -1.66 9.63
C VAL A 51 11.59 -3.15 9.50
N ALA A 52 11.05 -3.76 10.56
CA ALA A 52 10.60 -5.15 10.53
C ALA A 52 9.45 -5.38 9.54
N SER A 53 8.51 -4.45 9.41
CA SER A 53 7.42 -4.56 8.45
C SER A 53 7.91 -4.41 7.00
N LEU A 54 8.87 -3.52 6.75
CA LEU A 54 9.55 -3.40 5.46
C LEU A 54 10.26 -4.70 5.07
N PHE A 55 11.02 -5.31 5.98
CA PHE A 55 11.68 -6.59 5.70
C PHE A 55 10.70 -7.72 5.42
N ARG A 56 9.60 -7.80 6.18
CA ARG A 56 8.56 -8.82 5.96
C ARG A 56 7.87 -8.66 4.61
N TYR A 57 7.63 -7.43 4.17
CA TYR A 57 7.10 -7.13 2.85
C TYR A 57 8.06 -7.61 1.74
N TRP A 58 9.36 -7.29 1.84
CA TRP A 58 10.36 -7.74 0.88
C TRP A 58 10.50 -9.27 0.83
N GLN A 59 10.44 -9.94 1.99
CA GLN A 59 10.43 -11.40 2.05
C GLN A 59 9.24 -12.00 1.28
N PHE A 60 8.03 -11.44 1.48
CA PHE A 60 6.86 -11.89 0.74
C PHE A 60 7.05 -11.73 -0.78
N ILE A 61 7.55 -10.58 -1.24
CA ILE A 61 7.79 -10.33 -2.67
C ILE A 61 8.81 -11.31 -3.23
N VAL A 62 9.92 -11.55 -2.52
CA VAL A 62 10.94 -12.51 -2.95
C VAL A 62 10.38 -13.93 -3.01
N TYR A 63 9.62 -14.38 -2.02
CA TYR A 63 9.02 -15.71 -2.05
C TYR A 63 7.98 -15.87 -3.16
N LEU A 64 7.16 -14.84 -3.40
CA LEU A 64 6.21 -14.83 -4.51
C LEU A 64 6.95 -14.92 -5.85
N PHE A 65 7.98 -14.09 -6.04
CA PHE A 65 8.79 -14.10 -7.26
C PHE A 65 9.49 -15.45 -7.49
N MET A 66 10.16 -15.98 -6.46
CA MET A 66 10.85 -17.27 -6.54
C MET A 66 9.86 -18.43 -6.78
N GLY A 67 8.67 -18.37 -6.18
CA GLY A 67 7.62 -19.37 -6.40
C GLY A 67 7.08 -19.34 -7.83
N LEU A 68 6.79 -18.15 -8.37
CA LEU A 68 6.35 -18.00 -9.76
C LEU A 68 7.45 -18.44 -10.74
N LEU A 69 8.70 -18.03 -10.51
CA LEU A 69 9.84 -18.43 -11.34
C LEU A 69 10.07 -19.95 -11.31
N ALA A 70 10.00 -20.57 -10.13
CA ALA A 70 10.10 -22.02 -10.01
C ALA A 70 8.93 -22.72 -10.73
N GLY A 71 7.72 -22.17 -10.63
CA GLY A 71 6.55 -22.64 -11.38
C GLY A 71 6.79 -22.62 -12.89
N GLU A 72 7.27 -21.50 -13.43
CA GLU A 72 7.61 -21.39 -14.86
C GLU A 72 8.65 -22.43 -15.30
N VAL A 73 9.74 -22.60 -14.52
CA VAL A 73 10.80 -23.58 -14.82
C VAL A 73 10.27 -25.02 -14.77
N VAL A 74 9.47 -25.36 -13.77
CA VAL A 74 8.92 -26.72 -13.62
C VAL A 74 7.94 -27.04 -14.74
N VAL A 75 7.01 -26.13 -15.04
CA VAL A 75 5.99 -26.34 -16.08
C VAL A 75 6.61 -26.33 -17.48
N SER A 76 7.69 -25.57 -17.70
CA SER A 76 8.45 -25.60 -18.95
C SER A 76 9.04 -26.99 -19.26
N GLY A 77 9.41 -27.76 -18.23
CA GLY A 77 9.93 -29.13 -18.38
C GLY A 77 8.86 -30.23 -18.53
N MET A 78 7.57 -29.88 -18.46
CA MET A 78 6.45 -30.84 -18.60
C MET A 78 6.08 -31.09 -20.07
N THR A 79 5.09 -31.98 -20.29
CA THR A 79 4.57 -32.31 -21.62
C THR A 79 4.23 -31.03 -22.43
N PRO A 80 4.54 -30.99 -23.74
CA PRO A 80 4.20 -29.85 -24.60
C PRO A 80 2.71 -29.50 -24.50
N GLY A 81 2.41 -28.25 -24.13
CA GLY A 81 1.04 -27.72 -24.02
C GLY A 81 0.69 -27.09 -22.67
N TYR A 82 1.32 -27.52 -21.56
CA TYR A 82 1.03 -26.93 -20.24
C TYR A 82 1.63 -25.54 -20.04
N TYR A 83 2.83 -25.31 -20.57
CA TYR A 83 3.55 -24.04 -20.40
C TYR A 83 2.81 -22.81 -20.95
N PRO A 84 2.29 -22.80 -22.20
CA PRO A 84 1.54 -21.66 -22.71
C PRO A 84 0.31 -21.31 -21.86
N THR A 85 -0.46 -22.32 -21.43
CA THR A 85 -1.64 -22.11 -20.58
C THR A 85 -1.25 -21.59 -19.19
N TYR A 86 -0.19 -22.12 -18.58
CA TYR A 86 0.28 -21.64 -17.28
C TYR A 86 0.74 -20.18 -17.33
N SER A 87 1.62 -19.84 -18.29
CA SER A 87 2.16 -18.50 -18.45
C SER A 87 1.05 -17.48 -18.79
N GLU A 88 0.09 -17.85 -19.64
CA GLU A 88 -1.08 -17.04 -19.93
C GLU A 88 -1.93 -16.77 -18.67
N LEU A 89 -2.22 -17.80 -17.87
CA LEU A 89 -3.00 -17.65 -16.63
C LEU A 89 -2.30 -16.73 -15.61
N VAL A 90 -0.99 -16.90 -15.42
CA VAL A 90 -0.20 -16.02 -14.54
C VAL A 90 -0.26 -14.57 -15.05
N GLY A 91 -0.13 -14.37 -16.36
CA GLY A 91 -0.24 -13.06 -16.99
C GLY A 91 -1.63 -12.42 -16.83
N ILE A 92 -2.72 -13.18 -17.04
CA ILE A 92 -4.09 -12.69 -16.85
C ILE A 92 -4.33 -12.26 -15.40
N ILE A 93 -3.90 -13.07 -14.43
CA ILE A 93 -4.03 -12.75 -13.00
C ILE A 93 -3.23 -11.47 -12.68
N GLY A 94 -1.98 -11.38 -13.14
CA GLY A 94 -1.13 -10.21 -12.93
C GLY A 94 -1.74 -8.92 -13.49
N LEU A 95 -2.19 -8.95 -14.75
CA LEU A 95 -2.84 -7.80 -15.39
C LEU A 95 -4.17 -7.44 -14.74
N SER A 96 -4.93 -8.42 -14.26
CA SER A 96 -6.19 -8.17 -13.54
C SER A 96 -5.95 -7.47 -12.21
N VAL A 97 -4.90 -7.86 -11.47
CA VAL A 97 -4.49 -7.17 -10.24
C VAL A 97 -4.04 -5.74 -10.55
N GLU A 98 -3.20 -5.56 -11.57
CA GLU A 98 -2.72 -4.24 -12.01
C GLU A 98 -3.91 -3.34 -12.41
N ALA A 99 -4.90 -3.88 -13.12
CA ALA A 99 -6.09 -3.17 -13.56
C ALA A 99 -6.94 -2.59 -12.42
N ILE A 100 -6.87 -3.17 -11.22
CA ILE A 100 -7.64 -2.73 -10.05
C ILE A 100 -6.89 -1.64 -9.26
N LEU A 101 -5.58 -1.48 -9.46
CA LEU A 101 -4.75 -0.51 -8.70
C LEU A 101 -5.27 0.94 -8.73
N PRO A 102 -5.82 1.47 -9.83
CA PRO A 102 -6.34 2.85 -9.85
C PRO A 102 -7.63 3.05 -9.04
N ILE A 103 -8.40 1.98 -8.77
CA ILE A 103 -9.76 2.06 -8.20
C ILE A 103 -9.79 2.72 -6.81
N PRO A 104 -8.93 2.33 -5.84
CA PRO A 104 -8.90 3.00 -4.54
C PRO A 104 -8.60 4.49 -4.65
N GLN A 105 -7.70 4.89 -5.57
CA GLN A 105 -7.39 6.31 -5.79
C GLN A 105 -8.58 7.06 -6.38
N ILE A 106 -9.29 6.44 -7.34
CA ILE A 106 -10.52 6.99 -7.94
C ILE A 106 -11.57 7.26 -6.85
N ILE A 107 -11.76 6.30 -5.95
CA ILE A 107 -12.72 6.40 -4.84
C ILE A 107 -12.27 7.49 -3.86
N ALA A 108 -10.99 7.50 -3.46
CA ALA A 108 -10.45 8.48 -2.54
C ALA A 108 -10.62 9.92 -3.07
N ASN A 109 -10.29 10.16 -4.34
CA ASN A 109 -10.49 11.44 -5.01
C ASN A 109 -11.98 11.82 -5.06
N ALA A 110 -12.87 10.87 -5.36
CA ALA A 110 -14.31 11.10 -5.44
C ALA A 110 -14.93 11.45 -4.09
N GLN A 111 -14.42 10.85 -3.00
CA GLN A 111 -14.86 11.10 -1.63
C GLN A 111 -14.29 12.42 -1.08
N SER A 112 -13.01 12.70 -1.30
CA SER A 112 -12.35 13.91 -0.82
C SER A 112 -12.70 15.16 -1.64
N LYS A 113 -13.18 14.98 -2.89
CA LYS A 113 -13.33 16.05 -3.89
C LYS A 113 -12.05 16.88 -4.05
N SER A 114 -10.89 16.24 -3.88
CA SER A 114 -9.57 16.86 -3.96
C SER A 114 -8.53 15.84 -4.39
N CYS A 115 -7.63 16.27 -5.27
CA CYS A 115 -6.46 15.48 -5.66
C CYS A 115 -5.18 15.94 -4.95
N LYS A 116 -5.31 16.62 -3.79
CA LYS A 116 -4.17 17.12 -3.01
C LYS A 116 -3.26 15.96 -2.59
N GLY A 117 -1.99 16.04 -2.98
CA GLY A 117 -0.99 14.99 -2.75
C GLY A 117 -0.90 13.93 -3.85
N PHE A 118 -1.80 13.93 -4.84
CA PHE A 118 -1.68 13.09 -6.03
C PHE A 118 -0.64 13.70 -6.98
N ARG A 119 0.45 12.95 -7.23
CA ARG A 119 1.59 13.44 -8.01
C ARG A 119 1.27 13.42 -9.50
N VAL A 120 1.28 14.60 -10.14
CA VAL A 120 1.04 14.77 -11.59
C VAL A 120 2.00 13.92 -12.43
N SER A 121 3.28 13.82 -12.03
CA SER A 121 4.27 13.01 -12.76
C SER A 121 3.90 11.53 -12.81
N VAL A 122 3.26 11.00 -11.75
CA VAL A 122 2.82 9.61 -11.68
C VAL A 122 1.63 9.41 -12.63
N LEU A 123 0.62 10.28 -12.56
CA LEU A 123 -0.54 10.23 -13.46
C LEU A 123 -0.14 10.35 -14.93
N ALA A 124 0.80 11.24 -15.26
CA ALA A 124 1.32 11.37 -16.61
C ALA A 124 2.06 10.10 -17.07
N SER A 125 2.84 9.47 -16.19
CA SER A 125 3.52 8.20 -16.50
C SER A 125 2.54 7.04 -16.72
N TRP A 126 1.43 7.01 -15.98
CA TRP A 126 0.37 6.01 -16.14
C TRP A 126 -0.34 6.17 -17.48
N ILE A 127 -0.86 7.37 -17.79
CA ILE A 127 -1.53 7.63 -19.08
C ILE A 127 -0.58 7.37 -20.26
N GLY A 128 0.69 7.79 -20.16
CA GLY A 128 1.69 7.55 -21.20
C GLY A 128 2.01 6.07 -21.38
N GLY A 129 2.17 5.33 -20.28
CA GLY A 129 2.40 3.88 -20.28
C GLY A 129 1.23 3.11 -20.88
N ASP A 130 0.01 3.47 -20.52
CA ASP A 130 -1.21 2.84 -21.02
C ASP A 130 -1.44 3.11 -22.51
N ALA A 131 -1.16 4.34 -22.97
CA ALA A 131 -1.20 4.66 -24.39
C ALA A 131 -0.21 3.80 -25.19
N MET A 132 1.02 3.65 -24.68
CA MET A 132 2.03 2.76 -25.30
C MET A 132 1.60 1.29 -25.26
N LYS A 133 1.06 0.81 -24.13
CA LYS A 133 0.60 -0.57 -23.95
C LYS A 133 -0.53 -0.91 -24.93
N ILE A 134 -1.54 -0.04 -25.03
CA ILE A 134 -2.63 -0.19 -26.01
C ILE A 134 -2.09 -0.15 -27.43
N TYR A 135 -1.22 0.80 -27.77
CA TYR A 135 -0.62 0.86 -29.10
C TYR A 135 0.08 -0.46 -29.45
N TRP A 136 0.89 -1.01 -28.54
CA TRP A 136 1.57 -2.28 -28.73
C TRP A 136 0.57 -3.45 -28.87
N PHE A 137 -0.47 -3.52 -28.04
CA PHE A 137 -1.50 -4.58 -28.10
C PHE A 137 -2.24 -4.68 -29.44
N PHE A 138 -2.40 -3.56 -30.15
CA PHE A 138 -3.11 -3.51 -31.43
C PHE A 138 -2.19 -3.51 -32.65
N THR A 139 -0.90 -3.21 -32.49
CA THR A 139 0.08 -3.19 -33.60
C THR A 139 1.06 -4.36 -33.59
N ALA A 140 1.12 -5.14 -32.50
CA ALA A 140 1.95 -6.32 -32.43
C ALA A 140 1.58 -7.35 -33.50
N THR A 141 2.59 -7.97 -34.10
CA THR A 141 2.44 -9.02 -35.11
C THR A 141 2.09 -10.38 -34.50
N SER A 142 2.27 -10.54 -33.19
CA SER A 142 1.87 -11.72 -32.42
C SER A 142 0.42 -11.64 -31.97
N GLU A 143 -0.30 -12.76 -31.99
CA GLU A 143 -1.64 -12.83 -31.39
C GLU A 143 -1.55 -12.64 -29.87
N ILE A 144 -2.14 -11.55 -29.38
CA ILE A 144 -2.22 -11.23 -27.96
C ILE A 144 -3.59 -11.67 -27.44
N PRO A 145 -3.66 -12.43 -26.34
CA PRO A 145 -4.93 -12.91 -25.80
C PRO A 145 -5.91 -11.77 -25.52
N LEU A 146 -7.19 -12.01 -25.80
CA LEU A 146 -8.23 -10.99 -25.67
C LEU A 146 -8.30 -10.44 -24.23
N ALA A 147 -8.09 -11.29 -23.21
CA ALA A 147 -8.08 -10.89 -21.81
C ALA A 147 -7.07 -9.76 -21.53
N PHE A 148 -5.86 -9.83 -22.13
CA PHE A 148 -4.82 -8.83 -21.94
C PHE A 148 -5.25 -7.48 -22.51
N LYS A 149 -5.86 -7.50 -23.70
CA LYS A 149 -6.39 -6.30 -24.36
C LYS A 149 -7.50 -5.66 -23.53
N MET A 150 -8.44 -6.48 -23.02
CA MET A 150 -9.55 -5.98 -22.21
C MET A 150 -9.07 -5.37 -20.89
N CYS A 151 -8.11 -6.00 -20.19
CA CYS A 151 -7.49 -5.45 -18.99
C CYS A 151 -6.76 -4.13 -19.28
N GLY A 152 -5.99 -4.06 -20.38
CA GLY A 152 -5.26 -2.84 -20.76
C GLY A 152 -6.19 -1.68 -21.14
N ILE A 153 -7.31 -1.95 -21.82
CA ILE A 153 -8.32 -0.92 -22.11
C ILE A 153 -8.94 -0.42 -20.81
N PHE A 154 -9.27 -1.32 -19.89
CA PHE A 154 -9.84 -0.93 -18.60
C PHE A 154 -8.88 -0.07 -17.77
N GLN A 155 -7.58 -0.43 -17.72
CA GLN A 155 -6.52 0.38 -17.11
C GLN A 155 -6.52 1.81 -17.68
N ALA A 156 -6.43 1.92 -19.01
CA ALA A 156 -6.40 3.21 -19.67
C ALA A 156 -7.66 4.04 -19.41
N CYS A 157 -8.84 3.40 -19.32
CA CYS A 157 -10.07 4.08 -18.95
C CYS A 157 -10.02 4.61 -17.52
N CYS A 158 -9.54 3.81 -16.56
CA CYS A 158 -9.37 4.21 -15.16
C CYS A 158 -8.38 5.37 -15.02
N ASP A 159 -7.26 5.32 -15.71
CA ASP A 159 -6.23 6.36 -15.64
C ASP A 159 -6.65 7.64 -16.35
N CYS A 160 -7.36 7.55 -17.48
CA CYS A 160 -8.05 8.69 -18.07
C CYS A 160 -9.07 9.30 -17.11
N PHE A 161 -9.82 8.47 -16.38
CA PHE A 161 -10.80 8.94 -15.40
C PHE A 161 -10.12 9.66 -14.22
N LEU A 162 -8.98 9.15 -13.74
CA LEU A 162 -8.14 9.88 -12.78
C LEU A 162 -7.64 11.21 -13.33
N GLY A 163 -7.27 11.25 -14.62
CA GLY A 163 -6.96 12.48 -15.36
C GLY A 163 -8.07 13.52 -15.29
N ILE A 164 -9.30 13.07 -15.57
CA ILE A 164 -10.51 13.90 -15.47
C ILE A 164 -10.71 14.38 -14.03
N GLN A 165 -10.67 13.48 -13.04
CA GLN A 165 -10.79 13.86 -11.63
C GLN A 165 -9.75 14.89 -11.21
N TYR A 166 -8.50 14.72 -11.65
CA TYR A 166 -7.42 15.65 -11.36
C TYR A 166 -7.71 17.05 -11.92
N PHE A 167 -8.19 17.14 -13.17
CA PHE A 167 -8.55 18.41 -13.80
C PHE A 167 -9.73 19.10 -13.09
N PHE A 168 -10.75 18.35 -12.67
CA PHE A 168 -11.95 18.92 -12.05
C PHE A 168 -11.79 19.25 -10.55
N TYR A 169 -11.13 18.39 -9.78
CA TYR A 169 -10.98 18.57 -8.34
C TYR A 169 -9.76 19.44 -7.98
N GLY A 170 -8.72 19.43 -8.81
CA GLY A 170 -7.47 20.16 -8.57
C GLY A 170 -6.89 19.87 -7.18
N ASP A 171 -6.15 20.83 -6.63
CA ASP A 171 -5.60 20.74 -5.26
C ASP A 171 -6.66 20.87 -4.14
N GLY A 172 -7.94 20.95 -4.49
CA GLY A 172 -9.00 21.41 -3.61
C GLY A 172 -8.83 22.90 -3.29
N ARG A 173 -9.90 23.69 -3.39
CA ARG A 173 -9.86 25.10 -2.98
C ARG A 173 -9.28 25.23 -1.56
N GLY A 174 -8.06 25.76 -1.44
CA GLY A 174 -7.56 26.45 -0.26
C GLY A 174 -7.78 25.78 1.10
N ALA A 175 -7.55 24.47 1.24
CA ALA A 175 -7.35 23.89 2.56
C ALA A 175 -6.00 24.39 3.11
N THR A 176 -6.03 25.59 3.68
CA THR A 176 -5.02 26.11 4.60
C THR A 176 -4.76 25.00 5.60
N VAL A 177 -3.57 24.40 5.52
CA VAL A 177 -3.04 23.64 6.65
C VAL A 177 -2.95 24.67 7.75
N LYS A 178 -3.93 24.71 8.67
CA LYS A 178 -3.81 25.47 9.89
C LYS A 178 -2.64 24.85 10.63
N GLY A 179 -1.43 25.39 10.38
CA GLY A 179 -0.28 25.11 11.20
C GLY A 179 -0.72 25.39 12.62
N HIS A 180 -0.69 24.37 13.47
CA HIS A 180 -0.94 24.54 14.88
C HIS A 180 0.08 25.58 15.34
N PRO A 181 -0.33 26.77 15.83
CA PRO A 181 0.63 27.75 16.28
C PRO A 181 1.49 27.08 17.35
N LEU A 182 2.80 26.99 17.07
CA LEU A 182 3.78 26.64 18.09
C LEU A 182 3.70 27.79 19.08
N GLN A 183 3.11 27.54 20.23
CA GLN A 183 3.12 28.51 21.32
C GLN A 183 4.59 28.66 21.72
N GLU A 184 5.20 29.78 21.34
CA GLU A 184 6.53 30.15 21.81
C GLU A 184 6.44 30.25 23.34
N ILE A 185 6.99 29.26 24.04
CA ILE A 185 7.13 29.32 25.48
C ILE A 185 8.16 30.43 25.74
N PRO A 186 7.80 31.49 26.49
CA PRO A 186 8.73 32.55 26.82
C PRO A 186 9.96 31.95 27.51
N SER A 187 11.16 32.36 27.08
CA SER A 187 12.46 31.91 27.61
C SER A 187 12.63 32.11 29.12
N GLN A 188 11.71 32.80 29.78
CA GLN A 188 11.68 33.06 31.22
C GLN A 188 11.19 31.86 32.07
N GLU A 189 10.45 30.89 31.49
CA GLU A 189 10.04 29.68 32.23
C GLU A 189 11.08 28.54 32.16
N MET A 190 12.12 28.67 31.33
CA MET A 190 13.24 27.71 31.27
C MET A 190 14.33 28.02 32.31
N SER A 191 13.93 28.47 33.51
CA SER A 191 14.79 28.58 34.68
C SER A 191 14.54 27.38 35.58
N TRP A 192 15.22 26.27 35.30
CA TRP A 192 15.22 25.09 36.15
C TRP A 192 15.72 25.46 37.57
N LYS A 193 14.86 25.27 38.57
CA LYS A 193 15.28 25.03 39.95
C LYS A 193 15.48 23.53 40.15
#